data_AF-A0A1F6RCI7-F1
#
_entry.id   AF-A0A1F6RCI7-F1
#
_cell.length_a   1.000
_cell.length_b   1.000
_cell.length_c   1.000
_cell.angle_alpha   90.00
_cell.angle_beta   90.00
_cell.angle_gamma   90.00
#
_symmetry.space_group_name_H-M   'P 1'
#
loop_
_entity.id
_entity.type
_entity.pdbx_description
1 polymer ?
#
loop_
_entity_poly.entity_id
_entity_poly.type
_entity_poly.pdbx_seq_one_letter_code
_entity_poly.pdbx_strand_id
1 'polypeptide(L)'
;MKNIKFERIFIFLISVIALSKFFEAGRLISSEMSFINLGISVIALLIFVFTLSVMGYWVYEEEKQKNNLKIKFSLYEWMYEKRNGEIANKQWGEEK
;
A
#
# COMPACT_ATOMS: atom_id res chain seq x y z
N MET A 1 -11.21 20.64 -7.08
CA MET A 1 -10.46 19.36 -7.14
C MET A 1 -9.95 19.05 -5.75
N LYS A 2 -10.25 17.87 -5.19
CA LYS A 2 -9.64 17.46 -3.90
C LYS A 2 -8.13 17.41 -4.11
N ASN A 3 -7.37 18.10 -3.26
CA ASN A 3 -5.90 18.01 -3.26
C ASN A 3 -5.54 16.54 -2.98
N ILE A 4 -5.17 15.81 -4.03
CA ILE A 4 -4.60 14.47 -3.86
C ILE A 4 -3.30 14.70 -3.09
N LYS A 5 -3.21 14.12 -1.90
CA LYS A 5 -2.01 14.26 -1.06
C LYS A 5 -0.81 13.74 -1.85
N PHE A 6 0.28 14.50 -1.84
CA PHE A 6 1.52 14.19 -2.57
C PHE A 6 2.01 12.75 -2.33
N GLU A 7 1.88 12.27 -1.09
CA GLU A 7 2.18 10.89 -0.68
C GLU A 7 1.48 9.83 -1.55
N ARG A 8 0.26 10.09 -2.01
CA ARG A 8 -0.52 9.13 -2.82
C ARG A 8 -0.01 9.04 -4.23
N ILE A 9 0.33 10.18 -4.82
CA ILE A 9 0.94 10.24 -6.15
C ILE A 9 2.29 9.54 -6.10
N PHE A 10 3.08 9.79 -5.05
CA PHE A 10 4.38 9.16 -4.87
C PHE A 10 4.28 7.63 -4.74
N ILE A 11 3.40 7.12 -3.87
CA ILE A 11 3.18 5.67 -3.72
C ILE A 11 2.61 5.04 -5.00
N PHE A 12 1.76 5.75 -5.73
CA PHE A 12 1.29 5.32 -7.04
C PHE A 12 2.44 5.18 -8.06
N LEU A 13 3.33 6.17 -8.14
CA LEU A 13 4.50 6.12 -9.03
C LEU A 13 5.42 4.94 -8.68
N ILE A 14 5.68 4.70 -7.39
CA ILE A 14 6.47 3.54 -6.94
C ILE A 14 5.80 2.24 -7.40
N SER A 15 4.47 2.14 -7.26
CA SER A 15 3.71 0.96 -7.69
C SER A 15 3.85 0.70 -9.19
N VAL A 16 3.75 1.76 -10.02
CA VAL A 16 3.93 1.66 -11.48
C VAL A 16 5.36 1.22 -11.84
N ILE A 17 6.38 1.80 -11.18
CA ILE A 17 7.78 1.42 -11.40
C ILE A 17 8.02 -0.04 -11.00
N ALA A 18 7.50 -0.46 -9.85
CA ALA A 18 7.63 -1.83 -9.37
C ALA A 18 6.98 -2.83 -10.34
N LEU A 19 5.76 -2.53 -10.83
CA LEU A 19 5.09 -3.36 -11.82
C LEU A 19 5.87 -3.43 -13.14
N SER A 20 6.43 -2.31 -13.60
CA SER A 20 7.30 -2.26 -14.78
C SER A 20 8.53 -3.15 -14.61
N LYS A 21 9.20 -3.09 -13.45
CA LYS A 21 10.36 -3.93 -13.14
C LYS A 21 10.03 -5.40 -13.03
N PHE A 22 8.84 -5.75 -12.53
CA PHE A 22 8.36 -7.12 -12.52
C PHE A 22 8.23 -7.68 -13.94
N PHE A 23 7.61 -6.94 -14.87
CA PHE A 23 7.48 -7.39 -16.26
C PHE A 23 8.82 -7.43 -16.99
N GLU A 24 9.70 -6.45 -16.76
CA GLU A 24 11.06 -6.45 -17.31
C GLU A 24 11.85 -7.68 -16.87
N ALA A 25 11.81 -7.99 -15.57
CA ALA A 25 12.47 -9.18 -15.02
C ALA A 25 11.85 -10.48 -15.57
N GLY A 26 10.51 -10.55 -15.68
CA GLY A 26 9.83 -11.69 -16.29
C GLY A 26 10.26 -11.95 -17.74
N ARG A 27 10.38 -10.88 -18.55
CA ARG A 27 10.88 -10.98 -19.92
C ARG A 27 12.32 -11.50 -19.96
N LEU A 28 13.19 -11.02 -19.07
CA LEU A 28 14.58 -11.46 -19.02
C LEU A 28 14.72 -12.92 -18.58
N ILE A 29 13.92 -13.37 -17.60
CA ILE A 29 13.88 -14.77 -17.16
C ILE A 29 13.43 -15.68 -18.31
N SER A 30 12.48 -15.24 -19.14
CA SER A 30 12.02 -16.03 -20.29
C SER A 30 13.06 -16.18 -21.40
N SER A 31 13.99 -15.24 -21.55
CA SER A 31 15.09 -15.35 -22.52
C SER A 31 16.29 -16.13 -21.97
N GLU A 32 16.63 -15.93 -20.70
CA GLU A 32 17.74 -16.58 -20.04
C GLU A 32 17.47 -16.67 -18.53
N MET A 33 17.47 -17.89 -18.00
CA MET A 33 17.12 -18.11 -16.60
C MET A 33 18.27 -17.67 -15.68
N SER A 34 18.17 -16.45 -15.16
CA SER A 34 19.11 -15.88 -14.20
C SER A 34 18.45 -15.74 -12.82
N PHE A 35 19.12 -16.27 -11.78
CA PHE A 35 18.68 -16.14 -10.39
C PHE A 35 18.59 -14.68 -9.94
N ILE A 36 19.41 -13.79 -10.51
CA ILE A 36 19.36 -12.35 -10.23
C ILE A 36 18.03 -11.77 -10.73
N ASN A 37 17.64 -12.08 -11.96
CA ASN A 37 16.39 -11.59 -12.54
C ASN A 37 15.17 -12.17 -11.80
N LEU A 38 15.26 -13.42 -11.35
CA LEU A 38 14.23 -14.03 -10.49
C LEU A 38 14.09 -13.28 -9.17
N GLY A 39 15.20 -12.95 -8.50
CA GLY A 39 15.20 -12.13 -7.29
C GLY A 39 14.59 -10.75 -7.50
N ILE A 40 14.96 -10.06 -8.58
CA ILE A 40 14.38 -8.76 -8.96
C ILE A 40 12.87 -8.86 -9.17
N SER A 41 12.41 -9.91 -9.87
CA SER A 41 10.98 -10.14 -10.13
C SER A 41 10.20 -10.31 -8.82
N VAL A 42 10.68 -11.17 -7.92
CA VAL A 42 10.03 -11.41 -6.62
C VAL A 42 9.97 -10.12 -5.79
N ILE A 43 11.07 -9.38 -5.69
CA ILE A 43 11.12 -8.13 -4.93
C ILE A 43 10.17 -7.08 -5.54
N ALA A 44 10.18 -6.93 -6.86
CA ALA A 44 9.31 -5.99 -7.57
C ALA A 44 7.82 -6.32 -7.34
N LEU A 45 7.46 -7.61 -7.36
CA LEU A 45 6.10 -8.05 -7.07
C LEU A 45 5.70 -7.75 -5.61
N LEU A 46 6.59 -8.01 -4.64
CA LEU A 46 6.32 -7.73 -3.23
C LEU A 46 6.11 -6.22 -3.00
N ILE A 47 6.95 -5.36 -3.61
CA ILE A 47 6.79 -3.91 -3.54
C ILE A 47 5.46 -3.48 -4.18
N PHE A 48 5.09 -4.06 -5.32
CA PHE A 48 3.82 -3.77 -5.98
C PHE A 48 2.62 -4.14 -5.10
N VAL A 49 2.59 -5.36 -4.55
CA VAL A 49 1.50 -5.82 -3.66
C VAL A 49 1.44 -4.97 -2.38
N PHE A 50 2.59 -4.62 -1.82
CA PHE A 50 2.65 -3.76 -0.65
C PHE A 50 2.08 -2.36 -0.93
N THR A 51 2.53 -1.70 -2.00
CA THR A 51 2.03 -0.37 -2.38
C THR A 51 0.54 -0.38 -2.71
N LEU A 52 0.05 -1.42 -3.37
CA LEU A 52 -1.37 -1.62 -3.64
C LEU A 52 -2.18 -1.79 -2.35
N SER A 53 -1.65 -2.54 -1.38
CA SER A 53 -2.28 -2.72 -0.07
C SER A 53 -2.36 -1.42 0.72
N VAL A 54 -1.31 -0.59 0.69
CA VAL A 54 -1.29 0.74 1.31
C VAL A 54 -2.34 1.66 0.68
N MET A 55 -2.40 1.71 -0.66
CA MET A 55 -3.42 2.49 -1.35
C MET A 55 -4.84 1.98 -1.07
N GLY A 56 -5.04 0.66 -1.04
CA GLY A 56 -6.31 0.04 -0.68
C GLY A 56 -6.76 0.40 0.75
N TYR A 57 -5.84 0.41 1.71
CA TYR A 57 -6.12 0.84 3.06
C TYR A 57 -6.53 2.32 3.14
N TRP A 58 -5.86 3.21 2.41
CA TRP A 58 -6.25 4.62 2.35
C TRP A 58 -7.65 4.84 1.77
N VAL A 59 -8.01 4.08 0.73
CA VAL A 59 -9.38 4.12 0.18
C VAL A 59 -10.37 3.61 1.22
N TYR A 60 -10.07 2.49 1.88
CA TYR A 60 -10.91 1.94 2.94
C TYR A 60 -11.14 2.96 4.07
N GLU A 61 -10.09 3.64 4.53
CA GLU A 61 -10.18 4.66 5.58
C GLU A 61 -11.09 5.82 5.16
N GLU A 62 -10.92 6.32 3.93
CA GLU A 62 -11.76 7.40 3.41
C GLU A 62 -13.23 7.01 3.31
N GLU A 63 -13.51 5.81 2.80
CA GLU A 63 -14.89 5.34 2.64
C GLU A 63 -15.53 5.06 4.00
N LYS A 64 -14.74 4.62 4.99
CA LYS A 64 -15.18 4.48 6.39
C LYS A 64 -15.50 5.83 7.03
N GLN A 65 -14.66 6.85 6.85
CA GLN A 65 -14.91 8.21 7.34
C GLN A 65 -16.16 8.85 6.72
N LYS A 66 -16.44 8.55 5.44
CA LYS A 66 -17.65 9.01 4.74
C LYS A 66 -18.89 8.16 5.03
N ASN A 67 -18.77 7.12 5.88
CA ASN A 67 -19.81 6.14 6.17
C ASN A 67 -20.40 5.46 4.91
N ASN A 68 -19.58 5.31 3.87
CA ASN A 68 -19.94 4.72 2.56
C ASN A 68 -19.25 3.36 2.33
N LEU A 69 -18.81 2.73 3.42
CA LEU A 69 -18.08 1.47 3.36
C LEU A 69 -19.00 0.32 2.95
N LYS A 70 -18.84 -0.18 1.72
CA LYS A 70 -19.64 -1.30 1.19
C LYS A 70 -19.20 -2.68 1.69
N ILE A 71 -17.91 -2.85 1.94
CA ILE A 71 -17.32 -4.14 2.35
C ILE A 71 -16.37 -3.87 3.51
N LYS A 72 -16.56 -4.64 4.60
CA LYS A 72 -15.64 -4.65 5.74
C LYS A 72 -14.56 -5.70 5.52
N PHE A 73 -13.31 -5.29 5.53
CA PHE A 73 -12.16 -6.19 5.46
C PHE A 73 -11.47 -6.20 6.83
N SER A 74 -11.37 -7.37 7.46
CA SER A 74 -10.93 -7.51 8.86
C SER A 74 -9.53 -6.95 9.11
N LEU A 75 -8.60 -7.16 8.18
CA LEU A 75 -7.25 -6.62 8.28
C LEU A 75 -7.24 -5.08 8.26
N TYR A 76 -8.07 -4.47 7.42
CA TYR A 76 -8.15 -3.01 7.31
C TYR A 76 -8.88 -2.39 8.50
N GLU A 77 -9.90 -3.08 9.01
CA GLU A 77 -10.60 -2.73 10.25
C GLU A 77 -9.61 -2.71 11.43
N TRP A 78 -8.84 -3.78 11.61
CA TRP A 78 -7.84 -3.89 12.67
C TRP A 78 -6.76 -2.79 12.58
N MET A 79 -6.25 -2.50 11.39
CA MET A 79 -5.28 -1.41 11.18
C MET A 79 -5.87 -0.05 11.53
N TYR A 80 -7.13 0.19 11.14
CA TYR A 80 -7.84 1.44 11.42
C TYR A 80 -8.05 1.64 12.93
N GLU A 81 -8.54 0.61 13.62
CA GLU A 81 -8.75 0.64 15.07
C GLU A 81 -7.44 0.82 15.83
N LYS A 82 -6.40 0.08 15.47
CA LYS A 82 -5.08 0.20 16.11
C LYS A 82 -4.53 1.61 15.99
N ARG A 83 -4.55 2.18 14.77
CA ARG A 83 -4.04 3.53 14.54
C ARG A 83 -4.86 4.59 15.29
N ASN A 84 -6.18 4.47 15.31
CA ASN A 84 -7.03 5.44 16.00
C ASN A 84 -7.01 5.27 17.53
N GLY A 85 -6.85 4.05 18.03
CA GLY A 85 -6.64 3.77 19.45
C GLY A 85 -5.30 4.30 19.96
N GLU A 86 -4.24 4.24 19.14
CA GLU A 86 -2.95 4.88 19.42
C GLU A 86 -3.06 6.42 19.47
N ILE A 87 -3.86 7.03 18.58
CA ILE A 87 -4.12 8.48 18.59
C ILE A 87 -4.85 8.89 19.87
N ALA A 88 -5.87 8.14 20.29
CA ALA A 88 -6.57 8.40 21.55
C ALA A 88 -5.59 8.35 22.73
N ASN A 89 -4.81 7.27 22.86
CA ASN A 89 -3.85 7.12 23.97
C ASN A 89 -2.78 8.21 24.02
N LYS A 90 -2.34 8.75 22.87
CA LYS A 90 -1.43 9.90 22.83
C LYS A 90 -2.09 11.18 23.34
N GLN A 91 -3.33 11.45 22.96
CA GLN A 91 -4.07 12.63 23.43
C GLN A 91 -4.29 12.62 24.95
N TRP A 92 -4.57 11.45 25.54
CA TRP A 92 -4.71 11.30 26.99
C TRP A 92 -3.37 11.24 27.76
N GLY A 93 -2.25 10.98 27.06
CA GLY A 93 -0.91 10.95 27.64
C GLY A 93 -0.21 12.30 27.73
N GLU A 94 -0.62 13.27 26.91
CA GLU A 94 -0.08 14.65 26.90
C GLU A 94 -0.81 15.60 27.87
N GLU A 95 -1.92 15.16 28.49
CA GLU A 95 -2.66 15.92 29.54
C GLU A 95 -2.16 15.66 30.98
N LYS A 96 -0.95 15.11 31.17
CA LYS A 96 -0.34 14.89 32.50
C LYS A 96 0.95 15.66 32.71
#